data_AF-A0A3D5L437-F1
#
_entry.id   AF-A0A3D5L437-F1
#
_cell.length_a   1.000
_cell.length_b   1.000
_cell.length_c   1.000
_cell.angle_alpha   90.00
_cell.angle_beta   90.00
_cell.angle_gamma   90.00
#
_symmetry.space_group_name_H-M   'P 1'
#
loop_
_entity.id
_entity.type
_entity.pdbx_description
1 polymer ?
#
loop_
_entity_poly.entity_id
_entity_poly.type
_entity_poly.pdbx_seq_one_letter_code
_entity_poly.pdbx_strand_id
1 'polypeptide(L)'
;MKCPNCGREIKDDALFCEYCFTEIRMVPTYEPSVEQKMHEAMKDIGKDIHRQERSEKKRAERALEVSRAKKKLALILIGAAAALLLAGVLFGIYRYNLLHSESYYVGTAYTAATQGDFEGAAGEIQKALDLNETGTPNDTLLLKKEEYLQKAGNMDGALEIALEVAKDPNADPDTVMEAYTRAISIYSARADYASISSLLDGCGNHAVQEKYLEYMIFEPTLTPDGGTYNDGSLSVEMHTEGNGSIFYTTDGTDPTTQSSLYTKPLELGTGTWTVKAV
;
A
#
# COMPACT_ATOMS: atom_id res chain seq x y z
N MET A 1 105.43 52.99 -8.62
CA MET A 1 105.96 52.63 -7.27
C MET A 1 107.47 52.38 -7.34
N LYS A 2 108.24 52.41 -6.24
CA LYS A 2 109.70 52.08 -6.25
C LYS A 2 109.95 50.63 -5.81
N CYS A 3 110.92 49.97 -6.43
CA CYS A 3 111.33 48.62 -6.07
C CYS A 3 111.87 48.60 -4.64
N PRO A 4 111.30 47.80 -3.72
CA PRO A 4 111.80 47.72 -2.35
C PRO A 4 113.20 47.11 -2.25
N ASN A 5 113.64 46.35 -3.27
CA ASN A 5 114.96 45.73 -3.30
C ASN A 5 116.03 46.60 -4.00
N CYS A 6 115.76 47.14 -5.19
CA CYS A 6 116.77 47.91 -5.96
C CYS A 6 116.53 49.42 -6.06
N GLY A 7 115.46 49.95 -5.49
CA GLY A 7 115.17 51.39 -5.38
C GLY A 7 114.74 52.11 -6.68
N ARG A 8 114.76 51.45 -7.83
CA ARG A 8 114.30 52.01 -9.13
C ARG A 8 112.78 52.08 -9.22
N GLU A 9 112.26 53.02 -10.00
CA GLU A 9 110.83 53.10 -10.28
C GLU A 9 110.34 51.93 -11.15
N ILE A 10 109.16 51.42 -10.80
CA ILE A 10 108.41 50.37 -11.47
C ILE A 10 106.98 50.87 -11.70
N LYS A 11 106.31 50.39 -12.75
CA LYS A 11 104.89 50.62 -13.01
C LYS A 11 104.03 50.10 -11.84
N ASP A 12 102.90 50.77 -11.58
CA ASP A 12 102.06 50.54 -10.40
C ASP A 12 101.33 49.18 -10.38
N ASP A 13 101.28 48.47 -11.51
CA ASP A 13 100.65 47.17 -11.70
C ASP A 13 101.65 46.03 -11.98
N ALA A 14 102.96 46.30 -11.89
CA ALA A 14 104.00 45.32 -12.16
C ALA A 14 104.15 44.29 -11.03
N LEU A 15 103.92 43.01 -11.34
CA LEU A 15 104.09 41.87 -10.40
C LEU A 15 105.56 41.51 -10.12
N PHE A 16 106.52 42.04 -10.90
CA PHE A 16 107.95 41.82 -10.72
C PHE A 16 108.74 43.05 -11.15
N CYS A 17 109.90 43.29 -10.52
CA CYS A 17 110.81 44.35 -10.94
C CYS A 17 111.63 43.93 -12.16
N GLU A 18 111.53 44.67 -13.26
CA GLU A 18 112.23 44.36 -14.51
C GLU A 18 113.77 44.44 -14.42
N TYR A 19 114.31 45.10 -13.39
CA TYR A 19 115.75 45.32 -13.25
C TYR A 19 116.46 44.36 -12.29
N CYS A 20 115.78 43.91 -11.23
CA CYS A 20 116.37 43.00 -10.23
C CYS A 20 115.57 41.71 -10.06
N PHE A 21 114.55 41.49 -10.89
CA PHE A 21 113.68 40.30 -10.93
C PHE A 21 113.03 39.92 -9.60
N THR A 22 112.90 40.87 -8.68
CA THR A 22 112.23 40.63 -7.39
C THR A 22 110.72 40.66 -7.59
N GLU A 23 110.03 39.63 -7.12
CA GLU A 23 108.56 39.55 -7.13
C GLU A 23 107.98 40.65 -6.24
N ILE A 24 107.08 41.46 -6.81
CA ILE A 24 106.36 42.51 -6.11
C ILE A 24 105.03 41.93 -5.65
N ARG A 25 104.96 41.58 -4.36
CA ARG A 25 103.73 41.11 -3.75
C ARG A 25 102.81 42.30 -3.50
N MET A 26 101.89 42.54 -4.42
CA MET A 26 100.81 43.48 -4.25
C MET A 26 99.80 42.87 -3.29
N VAL A 27 99.74 43.41 -2.08
CA VAL A 27 98.60 43.17 -1.20
C VAL A 27 97.46 43.98 -1.79
N PRO A 28 96.35 43.37 -2.24
CA PRO A 28 95.19 44.13 -2.68
C PRO A 28 94.87 45.14 -1.60
N THR A 29 94.75 46.41 -1.97
CA THR A 29 94.41 47.45 -1.02
C THR A 29 93.05 47.10 -0.45
N TYR A 30 93.05 46.57 0.76
CA TYR A 30 91.84 46.22 1.48
C TYR A 30 91.12 47.53 1.75
N GLU A 31 90.11 47.81 0.92
CA GLU A 31 89.27 48.97 1.06
C GLU A 31 88.04 48.54 1.87
N PRO A 32 88.02 48.79 3.20
CA PRO A 32 87.05 48.16 4.09
C PRO A 32 85.61 48.50 3.70
N SER A 33 85.41 49.64 3.03
CA SER A 33 84.12 50.13 2.56
C SER A 33 83.53 49.30 1.41
N VAL A 34 84.36 48.70 0.54
CA VAL A 34 83.89 47.89 -0.59
C VAL A 34 83.48 46.50 -0.10
N GLU A 35 84.27 45.89 0.78
CA GLU A 35 83.96 44.58 1.35
C GLU A 35 82.75 44.63 2.28
N GLN A 36 82.59 45.71 3.05
CA GLN A 36 81.36 45.97 3.82
C GLN A 36 80.14 46.05 2.90
N LYS A 37 80.22 46.76 1.77
CA LYS A 37 79.12 46.85 0.79
C LYS A 37 78.79 45.50 0.15
N MET A 38 79.81 44.68 -0.16
CA MET A 38 79.58 43.34 -0.70
C MET A 38 78.95 42.40 0.32
N HIS A 39 79.39 42.44 1.58
CA HIS A 39 78.76 41.70 2.67
C HIS A 39 77.34 42.18 2.94
N GLU A 40 77.08 43.48 2.88
CA GLU A 40 75.74 44.06 3.03
C GLU A 40 74.82 43.62 1.89
N ALA A 41 75.29 43.67 0.63
CA ALA A 41 74.54 43.21 -0.53
C ALA A 41 74.26 41.69 -0.49
N MET A 42 75.25 40.86 -0.13
CA MET A 42 75.04 39.42 0.02
C MET A 42 74.06 39.09 1.17
N LYS A 43 74.14 39.86 2.27
CA LYS A 43 73.20 39.75 3.39
C LYS A 43 71.79 40.12 2.95
N ASP A 44 71.62 41.15 2.13
CA ASP A 44 70.31 41.55 1.62
C ASP A 44 69.76 40.58 0.58
N ILE A 45 70.58 40.09 -0.36
CA ILE A 45 70.21 39.01 -1.29
C ILE A 45 69.80 37.75 -0.52
N GLY A 46 70.57 37.37 0.51
CA GLY A 46 70.24 36.24 1.38
C GLY A 46 68.91 36.43 2.10
N LYS A 47 68.62 37.64 2.62
CA LYS A 47 67.32 37.97 3.21
C LYS A 47 66.20 37.89 2.19
N ASP A 48 66.40 38.36 0.96
CA ASP A 48 65.39 38.38 -0.09
C ASP A 48 65.04 36.97 -0.60
N ILE A 49 66.04 36.11 -0.81
CA ILE A 49 65.83 34.69 -1.12
C ILE A 49 65.04 34.02 0.00
N HIS A 50 65.44 34.23 1.25
CA HIS A 50 64.75 33.63 2.39
C HIS A 50 63.33 34.17 2.57
N ARG A 51 63.10 35.45 2.21
CA ARG A 51 61.78 36.08 2.19
C ARG A 51 60.91 35.50 1.07
N GLN A 52 61.46 35.25 -0.11
CA GLN A 52 60.78 34.60 -1.24
C GLN A 52 60.37 33.17 -0.88
N GLU A 53 61.29 32.32 -0.43
CA GLU A 53 61.01 30.94 -0.03
C GLU A 53 59.93 30.87 1.07
N ARG A 54 60.03 31.75 2.08
CA ARG A 54 59.02 31.84 3.14
C ARG A 54 57.65 32.29 2.62
N SER A 55 57.63 33.14 1.59
CA SER A 55 56.39 33.59 0.94
C SER A 55 55.75 32.49 0.09
N GLU A 56 56.54 31.69 -0.63
CA GLU A 56 56.08 30.57 -1.44
C GLU A 56 55.56 29.43 -0.59
N LYS A 57 56.28 29.09 0.49
CA LYS A 57 55.85 28.06 1.44
C LYS A 57 54.53 28.44 2.12
N LYS A 58 54.37 29.70 2.53
CA LYS A 58 53.09 30.23 3.05
C LYS A 58 51.97 30.21 2.01
N ARG A 59 52.27 30.45 0.73
CA ARG A 59 51.29 30.35 -0.36
C ARG A 59 50.85 28.90 -0.59
N ALA A 60 51.79 27.95 -0.56
CA ALA A 60 51.51 26.52 -0.70
C ALA A 60 50.68 25.97 0.47
N GLU A 61 51.02 26.34 1.72
CA GLU A 61 50.24 25.97 2.92
C GLU A 61 48.80 26.52 2.84
N ARG A 62 48.63 27.80 2.50
CA ARG A 62 47.30 28.40 2.30
C ARG A 62 46.51 27.74 1.17
N ALA A 63 47.17 27.36 0.07
CA ALA A 63 46.53 26.67 -1.04
C ALA A 63 46.04 25.26 -0.63
N LEU A 64 46.82 24.54 0.19
CA LEU A 64 46.43 23.24 0.74
C LEU A 64 45.26 23.36 1.72
N GLU A 65 45.27 24.37 2.60
CA GLU A 65 44.17 24.65 3.54
C GLU A 65 42.87 24.99 2.81
N VAL A 66 42.93 25.85 1.79
CA VAL A 66 41.78 26.19 0.94
C VAL A 66 41.26 24.95 0.20
N SER A 67 42.15 24.10 -0.33
CA SER A 67 41.78 22.82 -0.96
C SER A 67 41.07 21.87 0.00
N ARG A 68 41.59 21.70 1.23
CA ARG A 68 40.95 20.88 2.27
C ARG A 68 39.60 21.44 2.69
N ALA A 69 39.50 22.76 2.87
CA ALA A 69 38.23 23.42 3.21
C ALA A 69 37.19 23.24 2.10
N LYS A 70 37.58 23.38 0.82
CA LYS A 70 36.70 23.10 -0.33
C LYS A 70 36.24 21.65 -0.39
N LYS A 71 37.13 20.68 -0.13
CA LYS A 71 36.75 19.25 -0.07
C LYS A 71 35.79 18.95 1.08
N LYS A 72 36.02 19.51 2.27
CA LYS A 72 35.09 19.38 3.41
C LYS A 72 33.73 20.00 3.10
N LEU A 73 33.72 21.20 2.52
CA LEU A 73 32.48 21.85 2.10
C LEU A 73 31.75 21.03 1.03
N ALA A 74 32.47 20.51 0.03
CA ALA A 74 31.89 19.64 -0.99
C ALA A 74 31.29 18.36 -0.38
N LEU A 75 31.97 17.72 0.58
CA LEU A 75 31.43 16.55 1.28
C LEU A 75 30.18 16.88 2.10
N ILE A 76 30.16 18.03 2.79
CA ILE A 76 28.98 18.50 3.53
C ILE A 76 27.81 18.76 2.57
N LEU A 77 28.07 19.41 1.43
CA LEU A 77 27.04 19.69 0.42
C LEU A 77 26.50 18.40 -0.22
N ILE A 78 27.36 17.43 -0.52
CA ILE A 78 26.96 16.11 -1.02
C ILE A 78 26.13 15.37 0.02
N GLY A 79 26.56 15.38 1.29
CA GLY A 79 25.80 14.78 2.39
C GLY A 79 24.44 15.42 2.61
N ALA A 80 24.36 16.76 2.54
CA ALA A 80 23.10 17.50 2.63
C ALA A 80 22.17 17.20 1.44
N ALA A 81 22.69 17.12 0.22
CA ALA A 81 21.93 16.74 -0.96
C ALA A 81 21.39 15.31 -0.87
N ALA A 82 22.21 14.36 -0.41
CA ALA A 82 21.79 12.97 -0.18
C ALA A 82 20.70 12.87 0.90
N ALA A 83 20.81 13.63 1.99
CA ALA A 83 19.80 13.67 3.05
C ALA A 83 18.47 14.25 2.56
N LEU A 84 18.49 15.29 1.72
CA LEU A 84 17.27 15.85 1.12
C LEU A 84 16.60 14.87 0.16
N LEU A 85 17.37 14.13 -0.64
CA LEU A 85 16.83 13.09 -1.50
C LEU A 85 16.17 11.97 -0.69
N LEU A 86 16.84 11.50 0.37
CA LEU A 86 16.28 10.52 1.30
C LEU A 86 15.00 11.02 1.97
N ALA A 87 14.98 12.27 2.43
CA ALA A 87 13.78 12.88 3.01
C ALA A 87 12.63 12.95 1.99
N GLY A 88 12.92 13.28 0.74
CA GLY A 88 11.94 13.27 -0.35
C GLY A 88 11.36 11.89 -0.62
N VAL A 89 12.20 10.86 -0.65
CA VAL A 89 11.75 9.46 -0.83
C VAL A 89 10.90 9.00 0.35
N LEU A 90 11.34 9.23 1.58
CA LEU A 90 10.58 8.90 2.79
C LEU A 90 9.24 9.64 2.83
N PHE A 91 9.22 10.92 2.45
CA PHE A 91 7.99 11.70 2.33
C PHE A 91 7.07 11.12 1.24
N GLY A 92 7.63 10.70 0.10
CA GLY A 92 6.89 10.03 -0.96
C GLY A 92 6.24 8.73 -0.48
N ILE A 93 6.99 7.87 0.20
CA ILE A 93 6.48 6.61 0.79
C ILE A 93 5.40 6.92 1.84
N TYR A 94 5.64 7.88 2.72
CA TYR A 94 4.65 8.30 3.72
C TYR A 94 3.36 8.80 3.07
N ARG A 95 3.47 9.65 2.04
CA ARG A 95 2.32 10.15 1.29
C ARG A 95 1.60 9.06 0.53
N TYR A 96 2.33 8.12 -0.05
CA TYR A 96 1.75 6.96 -0.73
C TYR A 96 0.94 6.12 0.26
N ASN A 97 1.53 5.72 1.37
CA ASN A 97 0.82 4.93 2.41
C ASN A 97 -0.39 5.67 2.97
N LEU A 98 -0.33 7.00 3.10
CA LEU A 98 -1.45 7.82 3.58
C LEU A 98 -2.59 7.95 2.56
N LEU A 99 -2.28 7.91 1.26
CA LEU A 99 -3.25 7.97 0.16
C LEU A 99 -3.70 6.59 -0.33
N HIS A 100 -3.10 5.52 0.20
CA HIS A 100 -3.37 4.14 -0.17
C HIS A 100 -3.70 3.32 1.08
N SER A 101 -4.56 3.88 1.93
CA SER A 101 -5.13 3.21 3.09
C SER A 101 -6.59 2.84 2.84
N GLU A 102 -7.08 1.80 3.53
CA GLU A 102 -8.50 1.40 3.50
C GLU A 102 -9.42 2.60 3.80
N SER A 103 -9.10 3.35 4.86
CA SER A 103 -9.86 4.53 5.28
C SER A 103 -9.93 5.64 4.23
N TYR A 104 -8.90 5.79 3.40
CA TYR A 104 -8.89 6.77 2.32
C TYR A 104 -9.92 6.39 1.26
N TYR A 105 -9.88 5.14 0.79
CA TYR A 105 -10.79 4.62 -0.23
C TYR A 105 -12.25 4.57 0.25
N VAL A 106 -12.47 4.21 1.52
CA VAL A 106 -13.80 4.29 2.15
C VAL A 106 -14.30 5.72 2.17
N GLY A 107 -13.45 6.68 2.56
CA GLY A 107 -13.79 8.10 2.55
C GLY A 107 -14.15 8.62 1.16
N THR A 108 -13.38 8.26 0.13
CA THR A 108 -13.68 8.63 -1.26
C THR A 108 -14.96 7.99 -1.76
N ALA A 109 -15.25 6.74 -1.38
CA ALA A 109 -16.52 6.09 -1.69
C ALA A 109 -17.73 6.86 -1.13
N TYR A 110 -17.64 7.33 0.12
CA TYR A 110 -18.69 8.18 0.71
C TYR A 110 -18.86 9.50 -0.06
N THR A 111 -17.77 10.12 -0.50
CA THR A 111 -17.86 11.35 -1.30
C THR A 111 -18.48 11.10 -2.68
N ALA A 112 -18.18 9.98 -3.33
CA ALA A 112 -18.80 9.58 -4.59
C ALA A 112 -20.30 9.31 -4.41
N ALA A 113 -20.67 8.56 -3.37
CA ALA A 113 -22.07 8.25 -3.05
C ALA A 113 -22.91 9.51 -2.75
N THR A 114 -22.33 10.51 -2.07
CA THR A 114 -23.03 11.80 -1.82
C THR A 114 -23.19 12.65 -3.08
N GLN A 115 -22.36 12.41 -4.11
CA GLN A 115 -22.50 13.01 -5.43
C GLN A 115 -23.47 12.24 -6.34
N GLY A 116 -24.01 11.11 -5.87
CA GLY A 116 -24.90 10.22 -6.62
C GLY A 116 -24.18 9.22 -7.52
N ASP A 117 -22.85 9.19 -7.52
CA ASP A 117 -22.05 8.20 -8.24
C ASP A 117 -21.89 6.93 -7.38
N PHE A 118 -22.91 6.08 -7.42
CA PHE A 118 -22.93 4.84 -6.64
C PHE A 118 -22.07 3.73 -7.25
N GLU A 119 -21.92 3.70 -8.58
CA GLU A 119 -21.04 2.74 -9.26
C GLU A 119 -19.57 3.03 -8.95
N GLY A 120 -19.17 4.32 -9.03
CA GLY A 120 -17.85 4.77 -8.59
C GLY A 120 -17.61 4.50 -7.10
N ALA A 121 -18.62 4.74 -6.25
CA ALA A 121 -18.53 4.43 -4.83
C ALA A 121 -18.25 2.93 -4.57
N ALA A 122 -18.98 2.03 -5.24
CA ALA A 122 -18.74 0.59 -5.14
C ALA A 122 -17.33 0.19 -5.61
N GLY A 123 -16.81 0.85 -6.66
CA GLY A 123 -15.46 0.65 -7.15
C GLY A 123 -14.39 1.09 -6.16
N GLU A 124 -14.56 2.22 -5.47
CA GLU A 124 -13.64 2.66 -4.40
C GLU A 124 -13.66 1.70 -3.20
N ILE A 125 -14.83 1.16 -2.83
CA ILE A 125 -14.93 0.13 -1.79
C ILE A 125 -14.17 -1.15 -2.20
N GLN A 126 -14.24 -1.55 -3.48
CA GLN A 126 -13.44 -2.69 -3.95
C GLN A 126 -11.94 -2.45 -3.75
N LYS A 127 -11.43 -1.26 -4.08
CA LYS A 127 -10.02 -0.94 -3.84
C LYS A 127 -9.65 -1.01 -2.36
N ALA A 128 -10.57 -0.63 -1.47
CA ALA A 128 -10.37 -0.77 -0.03
C ALA A 128 -10.30 -2.25 0.40
N LEU A 129 -11.14 -3.11 -0.17
CA LEU A 129 -11.11 -4.56 0.05
C LEU A 129 -9.82 -5.20 -0.47
N ASP A 130 -9.35 -4.78 -1.64
CA ASP A 130 -8.11 -5.29 -2.26
C ASP A 130 -6.85 -4.99 -1.41
N LEU A 131 -6.89 -3.96 -0.56
CA LEU A 131 -5.81 -3.67 0.40
C LEU A 131 -5.79 -4.63 1.59
N ASN A 132 -6.91 -5.25 1.92
CA ASN A 132 -7.05 -6.15 3.05
C ASN A 132 -6.68 -7.58 2.64
N GLU A 133 -5.41 -7.78 2.26
CA GLU A 133 -4.86 -9.10 1.90
C GLU A 133 -4.79 -10.10 3.07
N THR A 134 -5.28 -9.73 4.27
CA THR A 134 -5.18 -10.55 5.49
C THR A 134 -6.07 -11.79 5.50
N GLY A 135 -6.86 -12.02 4.44
CA GLY A 135 -7.59 -13.26 4.19
C GLY A 135 -8.92 -13.38 4.93
N THR A 136 -9.25 -12.45 5.82
CA THR A 136 -10.60 -12.32 6.38
C THR A 136 -11.38 -11.28 5.58
N PRO A 137 -12.46 -11.68 4.88
CA PRO A 137 -13.34 -10.73 4.23
C PRO A 137 -13.84 -9.68 5.23
N ASN A 138 -13.77 -8.40 4.88
CA ASN A 138 -14.41 -7.36 5.68
C ASN A 138 -15.89 -7.33 5.29
N ASP A 139 -16.70 -8.20 5.92
CA ASP A 139 -18.11 -8.38 5.60
C ASP A 139 -18.92 -7.09 5.69
N THR A 140 -18.60 -6.24 6.66
CA THR A 140 -19.23 -4.91 6.80
C THR A 140 -18.99 -4.06 5.55
N LEU A 141 -17.76 -4.11 5.02
CA LEU A 141 -17.38 -3.36 3.83
C LEU A 141 -17.96 -3.97 2.55
N LEU A 142 -18.06 -5.31 2.47
CA LEU A 142 -18.78 -6.01 1.40
C LEU A 142 -20.27 -5.62 1.38
N LEU A 143 -20.94 -5.68 2.52
CA LEU A 143 -22.33 -5.20 2.65
C LEU A 143 -22.45 -3.71 2.29
N LYS A 144 -21.43 -2.88 2.55
CA LYS A 144 -21.46 -1.48 2.11
C LYS A 144 -21.37 -1.35 0.59
N LYS A 145 -20.51 -2.14 -0.06
CA LYS A 145 -20.41 -2.20 -1.52
C LYS A 145 -21.73 -2.67 -2.14
N GLU A 146 -22.34 -3.69 -1.56
CA GLU A 146 -23.64 -4.23 -1.95
C GLU A 146 -24.72 -3.14 -1.94
N GLU A 147 -24.80 -2.35 -0.86
CA GLU A 147 -25.73 -1.22 -0.74
C GLU A 147 -25.55 -0.20 -1.88
N TYR A 148 -24.30 0.11 -2.25
CA TYR A 148 -24.02 1.00 -3.37
C TYR A 148 -24.39 0.39 -4.72
N LEU A 149 -24.16 -0.91 -4.93
CA LEU A 149 -24.56 -1.59 -6.16
C LEU A 149 -26.08 -1.61 -6.32
N GLN A 150 -26.84 -1.84 -5.25
CA GLN A 150 -28.31 -1.73 -5.28
C GLN A 150 -28.75 -0.32 -5.72
N LYS A 151 -28.14 0.73 -5.14
CA LYS A 151 -28.42 2.13 -5.48
C LYS A 151 -28.01 2.51 -6.90
N ALA A 152 -26.99 1.86 -7.44
CA ALA A 152 -26.58 1.98 -8.84
C ALA A 152 -27.52 1.23 -9.81
N GLY A 153 -28.44 0.40 -9.30
CA GLY A 153 -29.32 -0.45 -10.10
C GLY A 153 -28.69 -1.78 -10.53
N ASN A 154 -27.45 -2.07 -10.11
CA ASN A 154 -26.79 -3.34 -10.36
C ASN A 154 -27.22 -4.38 -9.31
N MET A 155 -28.45 -4.86 -9.47
CA MET A 155 -29.07 -5.80 -8.53
C MET A 155 -28.41 -7.19 -8.55
N ASP A 156 -27.79 -7.58 -9.66
CA ASP A 156 -27.12 -8.88 -9.79
C ASP A 156 -25.81 -8.90 -9.01
N GLY A 157 -24.98 -7.86 -9.17
CA GLY A 157 -23.75 -7.72 -8.37
C GLY A 157 -24.04 -7.53 -6.88
N ALA A 158 -25.14 -6.86 -6.53
CA ALA A 158 -25.58 -6.76 -5.15
C ALA A 158 -25.95 -8.14 -4.56
N LEU A 159 -26.73 -8.93 -5.30
CA LEU A 159 -27.12 -10.28 -4.88
C LEU A 159 -25.91 -11.19 -4.70
N GLU A 160 -24.94 -11.13 -5.62
CA GLU A 160 -23.70 -11.91 -5.54
C GLU A 160 -22.96 -11.65 -4.23
N ILE A 161 -22.75 -10.38 -3.87
CA ILE A 161 -22.07 -9.99 -2.62
C ILE A 161 -22.88 -10.41 -1.39
N ALA A 162 -24.20 -10.23 -1.41
CA ALA A 162 -25.05 -10.65 -0.29
C ALA A 162 -24.96 -12.17 -0.04
N LEU A 163 -24.93 -12.96 -1.12
CA LEU A 163 -24.77 -14.42 -1.02
C LEU A 163 -23.36 -14.84 -0.62
N GLU A 164 -22.34 -14.08 -1.00
CA GLU A 164 -20.95 -14.28 -0.57
C GLU A 164 -20.85 -14.15 0.95
N VAL A 165 -21.33 -13.03 1.51
CA VAL A 165 -21.33 -12.78 2.97
C VAL A 165 -22.21 -13.79 3.71
N ALA A 166 -23.37 -14.15 3.17
CA ALA A 166 -24.29 -15.10 3.80
C ALA A 166 -23.72 -16.53 3.91
N LYS A 167 -22.72 -16.87 3.09
CA LYS A 167 -22.08 -18.19 3.05
C LYS A 167 -20.74 -18.22 3.77
N ASP A 168 -20.22 -17.09 4.25
CA ASP A 168 -18.95 -17.07 4.97
C ASP A 168 -19.13 -17.73 6.35
N PRO A 169 -18.43 -18.84 6.63
CA PRO A 169 -18.50 -19.51 7.93
C PRO A 169 -17.86 -18.72 9.08
N ASN A 170 -17.07 -17.68 8.78
CA ASN A 170 -16.39 -16.85 9.77
C ASN A 170 -17.12 -15.53 10.04
N ALA A 171 -18.16 -15.21 9.27
CA ALA A 171 -18.95 -14.01 9.44
C ALA A 171 -19.70 -14.03 10.78
N ASP A 172 -19.88 -12.85 11.35
CA ASP A 172 -20.69 -12.68 12.56
C ASP A 172 -22.16 -13.08 12.29
N PRO A 173 -22.83 -13.82 13.21
CA PRO A 173 -24.20 -14.27 13.00
C PRO A 173 -25.21 -13.17 12.64
N ASP A 174 -25.05 -11.95 13.19
CA ASP A 174 -25.94 -10.83 12.88
C ASP A 174 -25.69 -10.33 11.45
N THR A 175 -24.43 -10.33 11.01
CA THR A 175 -24.03 -9.95 9.65
C THR A 175 -24.52 -10.98 8.63
N VAL A 176 -24.43 -12.27 8.95
CA VAL A 176 -25.01 -13.35 8.13
C VAL A 176 -26.52 -13.18 7.99
N MET A 177 -27.22 -12.89 9.09
CA MET A 177 -28.67 -12.64 9.07
C MET A 177 -29.04 -11.44 8.21
N GLU A 178 -28.26 -10.36 8.29
CA GLU A 178 -28.43 -9.18 7.45
C GLU A 178 -28.23 -9.52 5.97
N ALA A 179 -27.19 -10.30 5.65
CA ALA A 179 -26.90 -10.73 4.29
C ALA A 179 -28.03 -11.58 3.68
N TYR A 180 -28.57 -12.56 4.43
CA TYR A 180 -29.77 -13.31 4.00
C TYR A 180 -30.97 -12.38 3.80
N THR A 181 -31.18 -11.43 4.71
CA THR A 181 -32.29 -10.46 4.60
C THR A 181 -32.17 -9.63 3.32
N ARG A 182 -30.96 -9.18 2.96
CA ARG A 182 -30.70 -8.45 1.72
C ARG A 182 -30.93 -9.33 0.49
N ALA A 183 -30.37 -10.54 0.45
CA ALA A 183 -30.58 -11.47 -0.67
C ALA A 183 -32.06 -11.81 -0.89
N ILE A 184 -32.80 -12.11 0.18
CA ILE A 184 -34.24 -12.42 0.14
C ILE A 184 -35.04 -11.21 -0.34
N SER A 185 -34.69 -9.99 0.10
CA SER A 185 -35.35 -8.77 -0.39
C SER A 185 -35.13 -8.54 -1.89
N ILE A 186 -33.94 -8.87 -2.42
CA ILE A 186 -33.67 -8.82 -3.87
C ILE A 186 -34.50 -9.87 -4.62
N TYR A 187 -34.52 -11.12 -4.16
CA TYR A 187 -35.31 -12.17 -4.82
C TYR A 187 -36.82 -11.90 -4.78
N SER A 188 -37.34 -11.44 -3.65
CA SER A 188 -38.76 -11.10 -3.49
C SER A 188 -39.17 -9.92 -4.38
N ALA A 189 -38.30 -8.91 -4.53
CA ALA A 189 -38.54 -7.82 -5.49
C ALA A 189 -38.60 -8.30 -6.95
N ARG A 190 -37.94 -9.41 -7.26
CA ARG A 190 -37.98 -10.08 -8.58
C ARG A 190 -39.09 -11.13 -8.71
N ALA A 191 -39.88 -11.35 -7.65
CA ALA A 191 -40.85 -12.44 -7.53
C ALA A 191 -40.26 -13.85 -7.75
N ASP A 192 -38.96 -14.02 -7.47
CA ASP A 192 -38.28 -15.31 -7.59
C ASP A 192 -38.30 -16.07 -6.27
N TYR A 193 -39.49 -16.55 -5.90
CA TYR A 193 -39.71 -17.29 -4.65
C TYR A 193 -39.08 -18.69 -4.66
N ALA A 194 -38.87 -19.27 -5.85
CA ALA A 194 -38.20 -20.56 -5.98
C ALA A 194 -36.76 -20.50 -5.49
N SER A 195 -36.02 -19.45 -5.88
CA SER A 195 -34.66 -19.21 -5.41
C SER A 195 -34.60 -18.93 -3.90
N ILE A 196 -35.60 -18.24 -3.33
CA ILE A 196 -35.69 -18.04 -1.88
C ILE A 196 -35.84 -19.38 -1.16
N SER A 197 -36.80 -20.22 -1.59
CA SER A 197 -37.01 -21.53 -0.97
C SER A 197 -35.76 -22.40 -1.04
N SER A 198 -35.07 -22.43 -2.19
CA SER A 198 -33.83 -23.19 -2.35
C SER A 198 -32.69 -22.64 -1.48
N LEU A 199 -32.59 -21.32 -1.33
CA LEU A 199 -31.61 -20.67 -0.45
C LEU A 199 -31.86 -21.04 1.02
N LEU A 200 -33.12 -21.03 1.46
CA LEU A 200 -33.51 -21.34 2.84
C LEU A 200 -33.33 -22.83 3.17
N ASP A 201 -33.59 -23.73 2.23
CA ASP A 201 -33.36 -25.16 2.40
C ASP A 201 -31.86 -25.49 2.57
N GLY A 202 -31.02 -24.83 1.75
CA GLY A 202 -29.57 -25.05 1.76
C GLY A 202 -28.76 -24.24 2.78
N CYS A 203 -29.36 -23.31 3.52
CA CYS A 203 -28.59 -22.40 4.39
C CYS A 203 -28.09 -23.05 5.69
N GLY A 204 -28.75 -24.11 6.16
CA GLY A 204 -28.43 -24.78 7.44
C GLY A 204 -28.57 -23.89 8.68
N ASN A 205 -29.14 -22.68 8.54
CA ASN A 205 -29.31 -21.72 9.61
C ASN A 205 -30.78 -21.67 10.04
N HIS A 206 -31.09 -22.36 11.14
CA HIS A 206 -32.46 -22.47 11.66
C HIS A 206 -33.09 -21.11 12.00
N ALA A 207 -32.30 -20.13 12.46
CA ALA A 207 -32.83 -18.80 12.76
C ALA A 207 -33.28 -18.06 11.49
N VAL A 208 -32.56 -18.24 10.37
CA VAL A 208 -32.98 -17.70 9.07
C VAL A 208 -34.25 -18.41 8.61
N GLN A 209 -34.27 -19.75 8.68
CA GLN A 209 -35.41 -20.57 8.25
C GLN A 209 -36.70 -20.21 9.02
N GLU A 210 -36.62 -20.14 10.35
CA GLU A 210 -37.77 -19.79 11.20
C GLU A 210 -38.30 -18.39 10.88
N LYS A 211 -37.41 -17.41 10.65
CA LYS A 211 -37.79 -16.04 10.30
C LYS A 211 -38.52 -15.94 8.96
N TYR A 212 -38.15 -16.78 7.99
CA TYR A 212 -38.63 -16.73 6.61
C TYR A 212 -39.48 -17.96 6.23
N LEU A 213 -40.13 -18.58 7.22
CA LEU A 213 -40.95 -19.78 7.05
C LEU A 213 -42.05 -19.60 5.99
N GLU A 214 -42.54 -18.38 5.78
CA GLU A 214 -43.55 -18.06 4.75
C GLU A 214 -43.08 -18.31 3.31
N TYR A 215 -41.77 -18.33 3.07
CA TYR A 215 -41.19 -18.60 1.74
C TYR A 215 -40.75 -20.05 1.56
N MET A 216 -40.84 -20.86 2.63
CA MET A 216 -40.47 -22.26 2.58
C MET A 216 -41.64 -23.12 2.09
N ILE A 217 -41.30 -24.16 1.34
CA ILE A 217 -42.24 -25.14 0.81
C ILE A 217 -42.03 -26.43 1.58
N PHE A 218 -43.09 -26.94 2.20
CA PHE A 218 -43.08 -28.19 2.96
C PHE A 218 -44.07 -29.17 2.35
N GLU A 219 -43.61 -30.40 2.11
CA GLU A 219 -44.48 -31.46 1.64
C GLU A 219 -45.58 -31.76 2.67
N PRO A 220 -46.85 -31.84 2.26
CA PRO A 220 -47.92 -32.22 3.17
C PRO A 220 -47.75 -33.65 3.68
N THR A 221 -47.92 -33.84 4.98
CA THR A 221 -48.01 -35.14 5.63
C THR A 221 -49.47 -35.57 5.72
N LEU A 222 -49.73 -36.86 5.50
CA LEU A 222 -51.06 -37.45 5.57
C LEU A 222 -51.13 -38.42 6.76
N THR A 223 -52.18 -38.34 7.56
CA THR A 223 -52.42 -39.24 8.69
C THR A 223 -53.86 -39.77 8.63
N PRO A 224 -54.10 -41.09 8.79
CA PRO A 224 -53.09 -42.13 9.01
C PRO A 224 -52.41 -42.57 7.70
N ASP A 225 -51.28 -43.27 7.83
CA ASP A 225 -50.52 -43.77 6.68
C ASP A 225 -51.34 -44.70 5.77
N GLY A 226 -50.90 -44.86 4.51
CA GLY A 226 -51.55 -45.77 3.58
C GLY A 226 -51.60 -47.22 4.11
N GLY A 227 -52.78 -47.84 4.05
CA GLY A 227 -52.97 -49.20 4.56
C GLY A 227 -54.40 -49.72 4.41
N THR A 228 -54.63 -50.92 4.93
CA THR A 228 -55.96 -51.54 4.97
C THR A 228 -56.64 -51.23 6.29
N TYR A 229 -57.78 -50.55 6.22
CA TYR A 229 -58.61 -50.21 7.36
C TYR A 229 -59.92 -51.01 7.29
N ASN A 230 -60.34 -51.59 8.41
CA ASN A 230 -61.54 -52.43 8.48
C ASN A 230 -62.80 -51.64 8.89
N ASP A 231 -62.65 -50.34 9.13
CA ASP A 231 -63.74 -49.43 9.43
C ASP A 231 -64.42 -48.98 8.12
N GLY A 232 -65.75 -48.83 8.14
CA GLY A 232 -66.53 -48.46 6.94
C GLY A 232 -66.27 -47.05 6.41
N SER A 233 -65.48 -46.25 7.13
CA SER A 233 -65.05 -44.89 6.77
C SER A 233 -63.69 -44.60 7.39
N LEU A 234 -62.85 -43.85 6.67
CA LEU A 234 -61.54 -43.39 7.14
C LEU A 234 -61.47 -41.86 7.02
N SER A 235 -61.11 -41.18 8.11
CA SER A 235 -60.81 -39.74 8.09
C SER A 235 -59.31 -39.55 7.89
N VAL A 236 -58.93 -38.87 6.81
CA VAL A 236 -57.54 -38.53 6.49
C VAL A 236 -57.30 -37.06 6.80
N GLU A 237 -56.40 -36.81 7.74
CA GLU A 237 -55.90 -35.49 8.08
C GLU A 237 -54.64 -35.17 7.28
N MET A 238 -54.55 -33.96 6.75
CA MET A 238 -53.38 -33.45 6.05
C MET A 238 -52.79 -32.28 6.83
N HIS A 239 -51.47 -32.29 7.01
CA HIS A 239 -50.74 -31.26 7.74
C HIS A 239 -49.50 -30.82 6.96
N THR A 240 -49.21 -29.52 6.95
CA THR A 240 -47.96 -28.96 6.41
C THR A 240 -47.37 -28.04 7.46
N GLU A 241 -46.04 -28.02 7.58
CA GLU A 241 -45.34 -27.17 8.56
C GLU A 241 -45.37 -25.68 8.16
N GLY A 242 -45.63 -25.38 6.88
CA GLY A 242 -45.71 -24.01 6.36
C GLY A 242 -47.11 -23.40 6.40
N ASN A 243 -47.23 -22.17 5.91
CA ASN A 243 -48.51 -21.47 5.73
C ASN A 243 -49.15 -21.74 4.35
N GLY A 244 -48.72 -22.80 3.67
CA GLY A 244 -49.17 -23.18 2.33
C GLY A 244 -50.60 -23.72 2.31
N SER A 245 -51.28 -23.54 1.18
CA SER A 245 -52.54 -24.23 0.90
C SER A 245 -52.25 -25.62 0.37
N ILE A 246 -52.88 -26.65 0.95
CA ILE A 246 -52.72 -28.04 0.51
C ILE A 246 -53.76 -28.38 -0.55
N PHE A 247 -53.33 -28.86 -1.71
CA PHE A 247 -54.18 -29.37 -2.78
C PHE A 247 -54.04 -30.88 -2.89
N TYR A 248 -55.14 -31.60 -3.08
CA TYR A 248 -55.12 -33.06 -3.09
C TYR A 248 -55.99 -33.71 -4.18
N THR A 249 -55.66 -34.95 -4.48
CA THR A 249 -56.41 -35.88 -5.36
C THR A 249 -56.67 -37.19 -4.61
N THR A 250 -57.67 -37.96 -5.03
CA THR A 250 -58.05 -39.24 -4.39
C THR A 250 -57.98 -40.44 -5.34
N ASP A 251 -57.64 -40.19 -6.60
CA ASP A 251 -57.53 -41.16 -7.70
C ASP A 251 -56.07 -41.48 -8.07
N GLY A 252 -55.10 -40.92 -7.35
CA GLY A 252 -53.67 -41.09 -7.58
C GLY A 252 -53.08 -40.22 -8.69
N THR A 253 -53.85 -39.31 -9.30
CA THR A 253 -53.31 -38.29 -10.21
C THR A 253 -52.50 -37.25 -9.45
N ASP A 254 -51.52 -36.61 -10.10
CA ASP A 254 -50.69 -35.62 -9.42
C ASP A 254 -51.51 -34.34 -9.14
N PRO A 255 -51.56 -33.86 -7.89
CA PRO A 255 -52.32 -32.68 -7.54
C PRO A 255 -51.73 -31.43 -8.20
N THR A 256 -52.61 -30.51 -8.58
CA THR A 256 -52.27 -29.20 -9.12
C THR A 256 -53.06 -28.13 -8.37
N THR A 257 -52.81 -26.85 -8.65
CA THR A 257 -53.60 -25.74 -8.09
C THR A 257 -55.07 -25.75 -8.52
N GLN A 258 -55.46 -26.61 -9.47
CA GLN A 258 -56.86 -26.84 -9.87
C GLN A 258 -57.50 -28.03 -9.14
N SER A 259 -56.73 -28.79 -8.36
CA SER A 259 -57.22 -29.92 -7.57
C SER A 259 -58.02 -29.44 -6.35
N SER A 260 -58.53 -30.38 -5.54
CA SER A 260 -59.34 -30.05 -4.38
C SER A 260 -58.51 -29.37 -3.29
N LEU A 261 -58.94 -28.20 -2.83
CA LEU A 261 -58.32 -27.51 -1.69
C LEU A 261 -58.70 -28.20 -0.37
N TYR A 262 -57.69 -28.56 0.42
CA TYR A 262 -57.88 -29.11 1.76
C TYR A 262 -58.29 -28.01 2.74
N THR A 263 -59.50 -28.12 3.29
CA THR A 263 -60.06 -27.15 4.26
C THR A 263 -60.62 -27.83 5.52
N LYS A 264 -60.74 -29.16 5.49
CA LYS A 264 -61.26 -30.02 6.56
C LYS A 264 -60.79 -31.45 6.32
N PRO A 265 -60.81 -32.33 7.35
CA PRO A 265 -60.46 -33.74 7.20
C PRO A 265 -61.21 -34.41 6.02
N LEU A 266 -60.49 -35.25 5.29
CA LEU A 266 -60.99 -35.96 4.11
C LEU A 266 -61.61 -37.29 4.53
N GLU A 267 -62.93 -37.39 4.42
CA GLU A 267 -63.66 -38.63 4.69
C GLU A 267 -63.68 -39.56 3.46
N LEU A 268 -63.08 -40.74 3.60
CA LEU A 268 -63.05 -41.78 2.57
C LEU A 268 -64.01 -42.92 2.94
N GLY A 269 -64.85 -43.32 1.99
CA GLY A 269 -65.74 -44.49 2.14
C GLY A 269 -65.05 -45.81 1.81
N THR A 270 -65.82 -46.89 1.79
CA THR A 270 -65.32 -48.22 1.41
C THR A 270 -64.78 -48.24 -0.02
N GLY A 271 -63.62 -48.86 -0.23
CA GLY A 271 -62.99 -48.98 -1.54
C GLY A 271 -61.47 -48.85 -1.50
N THR A 272 -60.87 -48.72 -2.67
CA THR A 272 -59.44 -48.42 -2.83
C THR A 272 -59.30 -46.97 -3.26
N TRP A 273 -58.60 -46.18 -2.44
CA TRP A 273 -58.32 -44.77 -2.70
C TRP A 273 -56.81 -44.58 -2.79
N THR A 274 -56.37 -43.64 -3.62
CA THR A 274 -54.96 -43.23 -3.68
C THR A 274 -54.89 -41.73 -3.50
N VAL A 275 -54.52 -41.31 -2.30
CA VAL A 275 -54.47 -39.89 -1.95
C VAL A 275 -53.07 -39.35 -2.20
N LYS A 276 -52.97 -38.25 -2.95
CA LYS A 276 -51.75 -37.46 -3.12
C LYS A 276 -52.03 -36.01 -2.75
N ALA A 277 -51.05 -35.32 -2.18
CA ALA A 277 -51.16 -33.92 -1.78
C ALA A 277 -49.90 -33.12 -2.17
N VAL A 278 -50.06 -31.83 -2.45
CA VAL A 278 -49.01 -30.83 -2.69
C VAL A 278 -49.34 -29.52 -1.98
#